data_AF-A0AAW2YLK3-F1
#
_entry.id   AF-A0AAW2YLK3-F1
#
_cell.length_a   1.000
_cell.length_b   1.000
_cell.length_c   1.000
_cell.angle_alpha   90.00
_cell.angle_beta   90.00
_cell.angle_gamma   90.00
#
_symmetry.space_group_name_H-M   'P 1'
#
loop_
_entity.id
_entity.type
_entity.pdbx_description
1 polymer ?
#
loop_
_entity_poly.entity_id
_entity_poly.type
_entity_poly.pdbx_seq_one_letter_code
_entity_poly.pdbx_strand_id
1 'polypeptide(L)'
;MLGKIILSFVSIFGLFGGWLADFNDTHIYNPNWSGHAKFHVGHTMIIGTTLGVASLYFLFISKMGTRLERLNVSTLLNSIYWFSQSLSILVPFATYFDPDFKRKMPVINGFQLTQLHLDIVLLTLCAIGYLIERANIKSEHVKTK
;
A
#
# COMPACT_ATOMS: atom_id res chain seq x y z
N MET A 1 1.71 15.75 13.64
CA MET A 1 1.13 14.41 13.92
C MET A 1 0.18 13.92 12.83
N LEU A 2 -0.70 14.75 12.27
CA LEU A 2 -1.65 14.33 11.22
C LEU A 2 -0.98 13.58 10.05
N GLY A 3 0.16 14.06 9.55
CA GLY A 3 0.89 13.37 8.47
C GLY A 3 1.33 11.95 8.85
N LYS A 4 1.83 11.76 10.08
CA LYS A 4 2.16 10.42 10.61
C LYS A 4 0.92 9.53 10.74
N ILE A 5 -0.23 10.07 11.15
CA ILE A 5 -1.47 9.30 11.27
C ILE A 5 -1.89 8.77 9.89
N ILE A 6 -1.86 9.63 8.86
CA ILE A 6 -2.18 9.23 7.48
C ILE A 6 -1.22 8.14 6.99
N LEU A 7 0.09 8.34 7.18
CA LEU A 7 1.08 7.34 6.78
C LEU A 7 0.93 6.02 7.55
N SER A 8 0.57 6.07 8.82
CA SER A 8 0.31 4.88 9.65
C SER A 8 -0.91 4.12 9.15
N PHE A 9 -1.97 4.84 8.79
CA PHE A 9 -3.16 4.22 8.19
C PHE A 9 -2.79 3.44 6.93
N VAL A 10 -2.01 4.04 6.02
CA VAL A 10 -1.55 3.36 4.81
C VAL A 10 -0.66 2.16 5.13
N SER A 11 0.24 2.27 6.11
CA SER A 11 1.09 1.14 6.54
C SER A 11 0.29 -0.02 7.13
N ILE A 12 -0.69 0.27 7.98
CA ILE A 12 -1.58 -0.74 8.58
C ILE A 12 -2.43 -1.39 7.49
N PHE A 13 -2.93 -0.60 6.54
CA PHE A 13 -3.65 -1.11 5.39
C PHE A 13 -2.77 -2.01 4.53
N GLY A 14 -1.51 -1.64 4.26
CA GLY A 14 -0.56 -2.52 3.57
C GLY A 14 -0.24 -3.80 4.35
N LEU A 15 -0.25 -3.71 5.68
CA LEU A 15 0.05 -4.84 6.56
C LEU A 15 -1.05 -5.91 6.51
N PHE A 16 -2.31 -5.51 6.54
CA PHE A 16 -3.45 -6.44 6.62
C PHE A 16 -4.24 -6.59 5.32
N GLY A 17 -4.14 -5.65 4.39
CA GLY A 17 -5.00 -5.55 3.21
C GLY A 17 -4.95 -6.78 2.32
N GLY A 18 -3.75 -7.28 2.00
CA GLY A 18 -3.59 -8.51 1.22
C GLY A 18 -4.19 -9.74 1.93
N TRP A 19 -4.07 -9.84 3.25
CA TRP A 19 -4.71 -10.94 4.00
C TRP A 19 -6.23 -10.87 3.95
N LEU A 20 -6.80 -9.67 4.07
CA LEU A 20 -8.25 -9.49 3.99
C LEU A 20 -8.80 -9.71 2.57
N ALA A 21 -8.02 -9.34 1.54
CA ALA A 21 -8.42 -9.44 0.14
C ALA A 21 -8.21 -10.85 -0.44
N ASP A 22 -7.11 -11.51 -0.08
CA ASP A 22 -6.60 -12.66 -0.84
C ASP A 22 -6.59 -13.97 -0.04
N PHE A 23 -6.79 -13.92 1.28
CA PHE A 23 -6.83 -15.12 2.13
C PHE A 23 -8.24 -15.73 2.19
N ASN A 24 -8.78 -16.13 1.03
CA ASN A 24 -10.11 -16.70 0.89
C ASN A 24 -10.26 -17.59 -0.36
N ASP A 25 -11.47 -18.12 -0.57
CA ASP A 25 -11.83 -19.06 -1.65
C ASP A 25 -11.75 -18.47 -3.05
N THR A 26 -11.74 -17.14 -3.18
CA THR A 26 -11.58 -16.49 -4.49
C THR A 26 -10.11 -16.39 -4.93
N HIS A 27 -9.16 -16.52 -3.99
CA HIS A 27 -7.73 -16.34 -4.22
C HIS A 27 -6.93 -17.55 -3.73
N ILE A 28 -6.33 -17.51 -2.54
CA ILE A 28 -5.37 -18.54 -2.09
C ILE A 28 -5.97 -19.96 -2.04
N TYR A 29 -7.28 -20.08 -1.76
CA TYR A 29 -7.99 -21.36 -1.71
C TYR A 29 -8.73 -21.70 -3.01
N ASN A 30 -8.65 -20.86 -4.05
CA ASN A 30 -9.29 -21.10 -5.33
C ASN A 30 -8.77 -22.41 -5.96
N PRO A 31 -9.61 -23.42 -6.25
CA PRO A 31 -9.17 -24.67 -6.85
C PRO A 31 -8.73 -24.51 -8.32
N ASN A 32 -9.18 -23.46 -9.01
CA ASN A 32 -8.86 -23.20 -10.42
C ASN A 32 -7.49 -22.52 -10.59
N TRP A 33 -6.95 -21.92 -9.52
CA TRP A 33 -5.63 -21.29 -9.57
C TRP A 33 -4.51 -22.32 -9.47
N SER A 34 -3.52 -22.20 -10.37
CA SER A 34 -2.31 -23.01 -10.30
C SER A 34 -1.57 -22.76 -8.98
N GLY A 35 -0.76 -23.75 -8.55
CA GLY A 35 0.10 -23.58 -7.37
C GLY A 35 1.03 -22.37 -7.47
N HIS A 36 1.45 -22.01 -8.69
CA HIS A 36 2.31 -20.86 -8.93
C HIS A 36 1.58 -19.51 -8.74
N ALA A 37 0.32 -19.40 -9.18
CA ALA A 37 -0.49 -18.21 -8.92
C ALA A 37 -0.65 -17.97 -7.40
N LYS A 38 -0.89 -19.05 -6.64
CA LYS A 38 -0.97 -19.01 -5.18
C LYS A 38 0.33 -18.57 -4.52
N PHE A 39 1.49 -19.02 -5.04
CA PHE A 39 2.79 -18.55 -4.59
C PHE A 39 2.95 -17.03 -4.79
N HIS A 40 2.59 -16.51 -5.96
CA HIS A 40 2.69 -15.08 -6.24
C HIS A 40 1.76 -14.24 -5.37
N VAL A 41 0.55 -14.71 -5.07
CA VAL A 41 -0.36 -14.01 -4.14
C VAL A 41 0.13 -14.08 -2.70
N GLY A 42 0.58 -15.25 -2.22
CA GLY A 42 1.21 -15.34 -0.90
C GLY A 42 2.43 -14.41 -0.78
N HIS A 43 3.22 -14.29 -1.85
CA HIS A 43 4.34 -13.38 -1.92
C HIS A 43 3.93 -11.90 -1.82
N THR A 44 2.89 -11.45 -2.54
CA THR A 44 2.41 -10.05 -2.44
C THR A 44 1.82 -9.75 -1.07
N MET A 45 1.12 -10.69 -0.43
CA MET A 45 0.61 -10.54 0.94
C MET A 45 1.75 -10.34 1.96
N ILE A 46 2.80 -11.15 1.86
CA ILE A 46 3.97 -11.08 2.76
C ILE A 46 4.79 -9.81 2.49
N ILE A 47 4.97 -9.42 1.23
CA ILE A 47 5.62 -8.14 0.89
C ILE A 47 4.85 -6.96 1.51
N GLY A 48 3.52 -6.91 1.35
CA GLY A 48 2.69 -5.85 1.95
C GLY A 48 2.88 -5.76 3.46
N THR A 49 2.84 -6.91 4.14
CA THR A 49 3.12 -7.04 5.58
C THR A 49 4.49 -6.48 5.94
N THR A 50 5.53 -6.93 5.24
CA THR A 50 6.92 -6.57 5.54
C THR A 50 7.18 -5.08 5.33
N LEU A 51 6.67 -4.51 4.23
CA LEU A 51 6.79 -3.09 3.92
C LEU A 51 5.99 -2.22 4.91
N GLY A 52 4.79 -2.64 5.30
CA GLY A 52 3.97 -1.95 6.30
C GLY A 52 4.69 -1.88 7.66
N VAL A 53 5.22 -3.02 8.14
CA VAL A 53 6.01 -3.08 9.37
C VAL A 53 7.25 -2.21 9.29
N ALA A 54 8.02 -2.31 8.20
CA ALA A 54 9.24 -1.54 8.01
C ALA A 54 8.95 -0.02 7.96
N SER A 55 7.87 0.39 7.30
CA SER A 55 7.44 1.79 7.27
C SER A 55 7.11 2.32 8.67
N LEU A 56 6.32 1.59 9.46
CA LEU A 56 6.00 1.97 10.85
C LEU A 56 7.26 2.04 11.72
N TYR A 57 8.18 1.08 11.56
CA TYR A 57 9.46 1.09 12.24
C TYR A 57 10.24 2.38 11.95
N PHE A 58 10.40 2.78 10.68
CA PHE A 58 11.09 4.02 10.34
C PHE A 58 10.33 5.28 10.81
N LEU A 59 9.00 5.25 10.80
CA LEU A 59 8.18 6.40 11.18
C LEU A 59 8.22 6.72 12.69
N PHE A 60 8.36 5.70 13.53
CA PHE A 60 8.21 5.81 14.98
C PHE A 60 9.40 5.34 15.82
N ILE A 61 10.08 4.26 15.43
CA ILE A 61 11.03 3.55 16.29
C ILE A 61 12.48 3.86 15.91
N SER A 62 12.77 3.88 14.61
CA SER A 62 14.12 4.04 14.10
C SER A 62 14.76 5.33 14.60
N LYS A 63 16.02 5.22 15.03
CA LYS A 63 16.88 6.34 15.42
C LYS A 63 17.94 6.65 14.34
N MET A 64 17.88 5.97 13.20
CA MET A 64 18.84 6.14 12.11
C MET A 64 18.56 7.45 11.36
N GLY A 65 19.62 8.22 11.08
CA GLY A 65 19.54 9.47 10.31
C GLY A 65 18.70 10.57 10.96
N THR A 66 18.44 11.61 10.19
CA THR A 66 17.58 12.74 10.52
C THR A 66 16.10 12.34 10.48
N ARG A 67 15.23 13.15 11.10
CA ARG A 67 13.77 12.93 11.04
C ARG A 67 13.23 12.99 9.61
N LEU A 68 13.84 13.80 8.75
CA LEU A 68 13.44 13.90 7.33
C LEU A 68 13.83 12.64 6.56
N GLU A 69 15.02 12.10 6.77
CA GLU A 69 15.45 10.85 6.13
C GLU A 69 14.56 9.68 6.54
N ARG A 70 14.22 9.56 7.83
CA ARG A 70 13.28 8.53 8.30
C ARG A 70 11.90 8.67 7.68
N LEU A 71 11.38 9.89 7.57
CA LEU A 71 10.11 10.17 6.90
C LEU A 71 10.18 9.77 5.41
N ASN A 72 11.27 10.11 4.71
CA ASN A 72 11.48 9.73 3.32
C ASN A 72 11.46 8.21 3.15
N VAL A 73 12.22 7.48 3.97
CA VAL A 73 12.30 6.01 3.91
C VAL A 73 10.95 5.37 4.22
N SER A 74 10.28 5.78 5.30
CA SER A 74 8.93 5.28 5.63
C SER A 74 7.94 5.51 4.48
N THR A 75 7.91 6.72 3.91
CA THR A 75 7.00 7.05 2.80
C THR A 75 7.32 6.25 1.54
N LEU A 76 8.60 6.05 1.23
CA LEU A 76 9.04 5.24 0.09
C LEU A 76 8.59 3.79 0.24
N LEU A 77 8.82 3.19 1.41
CA LEU A 77 8.42 1.81 1.70
C LEU A 77 6.90 1.62 1.63
N ASN A 78 6.11 2.60 2.09
CA ASN A 78 4.66 2.55 1.91
C ASN A 78 4.27 2.64 0.43
N SER A 79 4.90 3.55 -0.33
CA SER A 79 4.47 3.84 -1.70
C SER A 79 4.88 2.77 -2.70
N ILE A 80 6.01 2.08 -2.48
CA ILE A 80 6.55 1.14 -3.47
C ILE A 80 5.61 -0.03 -3.74
N TYR A 81 4.85 -0.48 -2.73
CA TYR A 81 3.87 -1.54 -2.89
C TYR A 81 2.73 -1.13 -3.84
N TRP A 82 2.08 0.00 -3.53
CA TRP A 82 0.95 0.50 -4.33
C TRP A 82 1.38 0.90 -5.74
N PHE A 83 2.59 1.45 -5.87
CA PHE A 83 3.17 1.80 -7.16
C PHE A 83 3.43 0.56 -8.02
N SER A 84 4.06 -0.49 -7.46
CA SER A 84 4.32 -1.72 -8.22
C SER A 84 3.02 -2.47 -8.56
N GLN A 85 2.05 -2.48 -7.65
CA GLN A 85 0.72 -3.05 -7.92
C GLN A 85 0.00 -2.29 -9.05
N SER A 86 0.03 -0.95 -9.04
CA SER A 86 -0.54 -0.13 -10.12
C SER A 86 0.04 -0.47 -11.49
N LEU A 87 1.36 -0.73 -11.55
CA LEU A 87 2.05 -1.07 -12.80
C LEU A 87 1.84 -2.52 -13.24
N SER A 88 1.35 -3.39 -12.36
CA SER A 88 1.19 -4.82 -12.66
C SER A 88 0.17 -5.08 -13.77
N ILE A 89 -0.78 -4.16 -13.99
CA ILE A 89 -1.73 -4.26 -15.12
C ILE A 89 -1.07 -4.09 -16.49
N LEU A 90 0.13 -3.50 -16.55
CA LEU A 90 0.87 -3.32 -17.80
C LEU A 90 1.55 -4.62 -18.26
N VAL A 91 1.61 -5.63 -17.39
CA VAL A 91 2.14 -6.96 -17.74
C VAL A 91 1.19 -7.60 -18.76
N PRO A 92 1.71 -8.20 -19.85
CA PRO A 92 0.87 -8.86 -20.84
C PRO A 92 -0.10 -9.86 -20.21
N PHE A 93 -1.38 -9.77 -20.60
CA PHE A 93 -2.48 -10.62 -20.15
C PHE A 93 -2.89 -10.47 -18.67
N ALA A 94 -2.33 -9.50 -17.94
CA ALA A 94 -2.79 -9.18 -16.60
C ALA A 94 -4.23 -8.65 -16.62
N THR A 95 -5.04 -9.10 -15.65
CA THR A 95 -6.41 -8.64 -15.46
C THR A 95 -6.64 -8.34 -13.98
N TYR A 96 -7.59 -7.44 -13.68
CA TYR A 96 -7.96 -7.14 -12.29
C TYR A 96 -8.86 -8.20 -11.65
N PHE A 97 -9.51 -9.04 -12.46
CA PHE A 97 -10.51 -9.99 -12.01
C PHE A 97 -10.44 -11.23 -12.90
N ASP A 98 -10.53 -12.42 -12.31
CA ASP A 98 -10.70 -13.63 -13.10
C ASP A 98 -12.09 -13.66 -13.76
N PRO A 99 -12.20 -14.28 -14.96
CA PRO A 99 -13.47 -14.39 -15.67
C PRO A 99 -14.58 -15.11 -14.88
N ASP A 100 -14.18 -16.05 -14.02
CA ASP A 100 -15.08 -16.91 -13.25
C ASP A 100 -15.77 -16.15 -12.10
N PHE A 101 -15.22 -15.02 -11.67
CA PHE A 101 -15.77 -14.26 -10.55
C PHE A 101 -16.82 -13.24 -11.01
N LYS A 102 -18.09 -13.55 -10.70
CA LYS A 102 -19.23 -12.63 -10.86
C LYS A 102 -19.09 -11.36 -10.00
N ARG A 103 -18.25 -11.38 -8.97
CA ARG A 103 -18.05 -10.25 -8.04
C ARG A 103 -17.05 -9.26 -8.64
N LYS A 104 -17.54 -8.44 -9.55
CA LYS A 104 -16.89 -7.19 -9.95
C LYS A 104 -16.91 -6.25 -8.74
N MET A 105 -15.81 -5.55 -8.48
CA MET A 105 -15.79 -4.42 -7.54
C MET A 105 -17.00 -3.49 -7.76
N PRO A 106 -17.45 -2.76 -6.72
CA PRO A 106 -18.68 -1.96 -6.81
C PRO A 106 -18.70 -1.07 -8.04
N VAL A 107 -19.84 -1.03 -8.71
CA VAL A 107 -20.09 -0.08 -9.80
C VAL A 107 -20.70 1.16 -9.19
N ILE A 108 -20.03 2.29 -9.28
CA ILE A 108 -20.52 3.59 -8.80
C ILE A 108 -20.83 4.44 -10.04
N ASN A 109 -22.09 4.81 -10.24
CA ASN A 109 -22.54 5.61 -11.39
C ASN A 109 -22.11 5.06 -12.76
N GLY A 110 -22.11 3.74 -12.93
CA GLY A 110 -21.69 3.09 -14.18
C GLY A 110 -20.18 2.86 -14.31
N PHE A 111 -19.37 3.35 -13.36
CA PHE A 111 -17.93 3.09 -13.31
C PHE A 111 -17.60 1.90 -12.41
N GLN A 112 -17.03 0.85 -12.99
CA GLN A 112 -16.52 -0.27 -12.21
C GLN A 112 -15.23 0.15 -11.51
N LEU A 113 -15.24 0.15 -10.18
CA LEU A 113 -14.02 0.33 -9.41
C LEU A 113 -13.03 -0.79 -9.74
N THR A 114 -11.75 -0.48 -9.74
CA THR A 114 -10.67 -1.45 -9.98
C THR A 114 -9.62 -1.30 -8.89
N GLN A 115 -8.72 -2.28 -8.79
CA GLN A 115 -7.58 -2.20 -7.88
C GLN A 115 -6.80 -0.88 -8.04
N LEU A 116 -6.64 -0.39 -9.28
CA LEU A 116 -5.96 0.88 -9.57
C LEU A 116 -6.56 2.09 -8.85
N HIS A 117 -7.88 2.13 -8.67
CA HIS A 117 -8.52 3.24 -7.97
C HIS A 117 -8.12 3.27 -6.49
N LEU A 118 -8.04 2.10 -5.85
CA LEU A 118 -7.57 1.97 -4.49
C LEU A 118 -6.09 2.37 -4.39
N ASP A 119 -5.26 1.90 -5.33
CA ASP A 119 -3.83 2.21 -5.36
C ASP A 119 -3.59 3.73 -5.51
N ILE A 120 -4.35 4.41 -6.38
CA ILE A 120 -4.30 5.88 -6.55
C ILE A 120 -4.64 6.59 -5.24
N VAL A 121 -5.69 6.15 -4.53
CA VAL A 121 -6.08 6.73 -3.23
C VAL A 121 -4.95 6.57 -2.21
N LEU A 122 -4.37 5.38 -2.10
CA LEU A 122 -3.32 5.09 -1.11
C LEU A 122 -2.02 5.84 -1.42
N LEU A 123 -1.63 5.94 -2.69
CA LEU A 123 -0.50 6.77 -3.15
C LEU A 123 -0.74 8.26 -2.86
N THR A 124 -1.96 8.73 -3.07
CA THR A 124 -2.34 10.12 -2.75
C THR A 124 -2.25 10.38 -1.25
N LEU A 125 -2.72 9.45 -0.41
CA LEU A 125 -2.59 9.55 1.05
C LEU A 125 -1.12 9.55 1.49
N CYS A 126 -0.26 8.72 0.88
CA CYS A 126 1.19 8.78 1.10
C CYS A 126 1.75 10.18 0.81
N ALA A 127 1.42 10.75 -0.34
CA ALA A 127 1.89 12.08 -0.72
C ALA A 127 1.40 13.17 0.26
N ILE A 128 0.12 13.15 0.62
CA ILE A 128 -0.46 14.10 1.58
C ILE A 128 0.21 13.95 2.96
N GLY A 129 0.31 12.73 3.46
CA GLY A 129 0.92 12.43 4.76
C GLY A 129 2.38 12.91 4.83
N TYR A 130 3.12 12.68 3.74
CA TYR A 130 4.49 13.16 3.58
C TYR A 130 4.59 14.68 3.59
N LEU A 131 3.80 15.38 2.77
CA LEU A 131 3.86 16.83 2.65
C LEU A 131 3.52 17.52 3.97
N ILE A 132 2.50 17.04 4.68
CA ILE A 132 2.12 17.55 6.01
C ILE A 132 3.26 17.36 7.01
N GLU A 133 3.82 16.15 7.11
CA GLU A 133 4.84 15.87 8.12
C GLU A 133 6.17 16.56 7.78
N ARG A 134 6.51 16.70 6.50
CA ARG A 134 7.66 17.48 6.04
C ARG A 134 7.52 18.96 6.42
N ALA A 135 6.33 19.54 6.26
CA ALA A 135 6.07 20.92 6.67
C ALA A 135 6.25 21.10 8.19
N ASN A 136 5.76 20.14 8.99
CA ASN A 136 5.95 20.15 10.44
C ASN A 136 7.44 20.15 10.82
N ILE A 137 8.23 19.24 10.24
CA ILE A 137 9.69 19.14 10.49
C ILE A 137 10.39 20.47 10.18
N LYS A 138 10.06 21.11 9.05
CA LYS A 138 10.64 22.41 8.68
C LYS A 138 10.27 23.50 9.68
N SER A 139 9.00 23.56 10.10
CA SER A 139 8.53 24.57 11.04
C SER A 139 9.20 24.48 12.42
N GLU A 140 9.44 23.26 12.89
CA GLU A 140 10.15 23.03 14.16
C GLU A 140 11.62 23.47 14.06
N HIS A 141 12.29 23.19 12.93
CA HIS A 141 13.68 23.59 12.72
C HIS A 141 13.87 25.11 12.71
N VAL A 142 12.91 25.87 12.17
CA VAL A 142 12.93 27.34 12.18
C VAL A 142 12.77 27.90 13.59
N LYS A 143 11.92 27.29 14.43
CA LYS A 143 11.70 27.74 15.82
C LYS A 143 12.90 27.50 16.75
N THR A 144 13.77 26.57 16.41
CA THR A 144 14.95 26.20 17.22
C THR A 144 16.22 26.96 16.86
N LYS A 145 16.16 27.87 15.88
CA LYS A 145 17.23 28.80 15.52
C LYS A 145 16.87 30.20 16.02
#